data_AF-A0A1I2EMQ3-F1
#
_entry.id   AF-A0A1I2EMQ3-F1
#
_cell.length_a   1.000
_cell.length_b   1.000
_cell.length_c   1.000
_cell.angle_alpha   90.00
_cell.angle_beta   90.00
_cell.angle_gamma   90.00
#
_symmetry.space_group_name_H-M   'P 1'
#
loop_
_entity.id
_entity.type
_entity.pdbx_description
1 polymer ?
#
loop_
_entity_poly.entity_id
_entity_poly.type
_entity_poly.pdbx_seq_one_letter_code
_entity_poly.pdbx_strand_id
1 'polypeptide(L)'
;MSGSIPPSLGNLTNLQVLYLGYNALTGSIPPSLGNLPNVNTLFVQGNQLSGCFPASLSALCGKSTAFFSNAGLPGNGNFAPFCANGTGSCSAALPVNLVSFSAKPKDNQTVNLIWSTASEQNNKYFLLERSKDLIQVESVANVKAHEGSSFQGFSYTFTDDKPYTGTSYYRLRQVDLDGKTTTYPWESVVLRREAYGVSPNPISNQQFQLQLDEPLTATIKIYNLDGHLVPFQKMGVDAGSLQIKTTQTLSTGIYILTVEKRSQKREYRLVVE
;
A
#
# COMPACT_ATOMS: atom_id res chain seq x y z
N MET A 1 22.01 -30.00 19.40
CA MET A 1 21.16 -28.81 19.65
C MET A 1 20.18 -28.64 18.48
N SER A 2 19.02 -28.01 18.71
CA SER A 2 18.01 -27.71 17.68
C SER A 2 17.45 -26.30 17.84
N GLY A 3 16.75 -25.79 16.82
CA GLY A 3 16.21 -24.42 16.77
C GLY A 3 17.00 -23.50 15.84
N SER A 4 16.66 -22.22 15.80
CA SER A 4 17.34 -21.24 14.94
C SER A 4 18.59 -20.64 15.57
N ILE A 5 19.49 -20.12 14.73
CA ILE A 5 20.64 -19.35 15.19
C ILE A 5 20.12 -17.99 15.70
N PRO A 6 20.32 -17.65 16.99
CA PRO A 6 19.77 -16.41 17.52
C PRO A 6 20.55 -15.20 16.99
N PRO A 7 19.88 -14.15 16.48
CA PRO A 7 20.56 -12.95 15.99
C PRO A 7 21.42 -12.23 17.05
N SER A 8 21.13 -12.44 18.33
CA SER A 8 21.87 -11.87 19.46
C SER A 8 23.34 -12.32 19.52
N LEU A 9 23.72 -13.42 18.84
CA LEU A 9 25.14 -13.78 18.69
C LEU A 9 25.95 -12.71 17.97
N GLY A 10 25.31 -11.88 17.13
CA GLY A 10 25.95 -10.74 16.49
C GLY A 10 26.37 -9.63 17.45
N ASN A 11 25.96 -9.66 18.72
CA ASN A 11 26.38 -8.69 19.74
C ASN A 11 27.72 -9.06 20.38
N LEU A 12 28.28 -10.22 20.08
CA LEU A 12 29.54 -10.70 20.65
C LEU A 12 30.74 -10.09 19.92
N THR A 13 30.99 -8.79 20.11
CA THR A 13 31.98 -8.01 19.34
C THR A 13 33.41 -8.55 19.37
N ASN A 14 33.79 -9.30 20.41
CA ASN A 14 35.10 -9.93 20.54
C ASN A 14 35.18 -11.36 19.97
N LEU A 15 34.09 -11.89 19.41
CA LEU A 15 34.04 -13.25 18.91
C LEU A 15 34.93 -13.40 17.66
N GLN A 16 35.89 -14.32 17.74
CA GLN A 16 36.79 -14.66 16.64
C GLN A 16 36.38 -15.94 15.93
N VAL A 17 35.89 -16.92 16.70
CA VAL A 17 35.62 -18.28 16.20
C VAL A 17 34.24 -18.71 16.66
N LEU A 18 33.41 -19.18 15.73
CA LEU A 18 32.09 -19.71 16.00
C LEU A 18 31.90 -21.07 15.32
N TYR A 19 31.80 -22.13 16.12
CA TYR A 19 31.50 -23.50 15.67
C TYR A 19 30.08 -23.89 16.05
N LEU A 20 29.24 -24.12 15.05
CA LEU A 20 27.85 -24.59 15.17
C LEU A 20 27.57 -25.81 14.27
N GLY A 21 28.59 -26.36 13.61
CA GLY A 21 28.45 -27.48 12.69
C GLY A 21 27.91 -28.76 13.35
N TYR A 22 27.33 -29.64 12.54
CA TYR A 22 26.78 -30.95 12.92
C TYR A 22 25.75 -30.88 14.06
N ASN A 23 24.76 -29.99 13.90
CA ASN A 23 23.63 -29.88 14.80
C ASN A 23 22.30 -30.05 14.01
N ALA A 24 21.17 -29.89 14.69
CA ALA A 24 19.84 -29.85 14.08
C ALA A 24 19.30 -28.42 14.02
N LEU A 25 20.18 -27.44 13.73
CA LEU A 25 19.76 -26.04 13.63
C LEU A 25 18.97 -25.81 12.35
N THR A 26 17.91 -25.00 12.43
CA THR A 26 16.96 -24.72 11.35
C THR A 26 16.82 -23.22 11.09
N GLY A 27 16.15 -22.83 10.01
CA GLY A 27 15.92 -21.42 9.67
C GLY A 27 17.13 -20.77 8.99
N SER A 28 17.09 -19.44 8.87
CA SER A 28 18.09 -18.67 8.11
C SER A 28 19.33 -18.30 8.92
N ILE A 29 20.43 -18.00 8.20
CA ILE A 29 21.64 -17.45 8.80
C ILE A 29 21.38 -15.97 9.15
N PRO A 30 21.53 -15.54 10.41
CA PRO A 30 21.31 -14.15 10.77
C PRO A 30 22.33 -13.22 10.10
N PRO A 31 21.91 -12.09 9.50
CA PRO A 31 22.82 -11.11 8.93
C PRO A 31 23.82 -10.54 9.94
N SER A 32 23.45 -10.53 11.23
CA SER A 32 24.28 -10.01 12.32
C SER A 32 25.60 -10.78 12.49
N LEU A 33 25.69 -12.04 12.06
CA LEU A 33 26.94 -12.81 12.08
C LEU A 33 27.99 -12.28 11.09
N GLY A 34 27.55 -11.70 9.97
CA GLY A 34 28.45 -11.04 9.01
C GLY A 34 28.96 -9.68 9.50
N ASN A 35 28.31 -9.10 10.52
CA ASN A 35 28.67 -7.79 11.08
C ASN A 35 29.65 -7.88 12.27
N LEU A 36 30.07 -9.09 12.66
CA LEU A 36 31.02 -9.28 13.75
C LEU A 36 32.42 -8.79 13.32
N PRO A 37 33.00 -7.80 14.01
CA PRO A 37 34.21 -7.13 13.52
C PRO A 37 35.45 -8.03 13.55
N ASN A 38 35.52 -8.97 14.49
CA ASN A 38 36.69 -9.78 14.77
C ASN A 38 36.58 -11.24 14.30
N VAL A 39 35.45 -11.66 13.73
CA VAL A 39 35.23 -13.06 13.38
C VAL A 39 36.15 -13.48 12.22
N ASN A 40 36.86 -14.58 12.40
CA ASN A 40 37.75 -15.19 11.40
C ASN A 40 37.32 -16.60 10.99
N THR A 41 36.48 -17.24 11.80
CA THR A 41 36.05 -18.63 11.58
C THR A 41 34.57 -18.77 11.87
N LEU A 42 33.79 -19.22 10.88
CA LEU A 42 32.36 -19.50 11.02
C LEU A 42 32.00 -20.83 10.37
N PHE A 43 31.72 -21.84 11.20
CA PHE A 43 31.40 -23.20 10.77
C PHE A 43 29.97 -23.54 11.18
N VAL A 44 29.11 -23.77 10.19
CA VAL A 44 27.68 -24.11 10.37
C VAL A 44 27.27 -25.34 9.52
N GLN A 45 28.24 -26.07 8.98
CA GLN A 45 28.04 -27.24 8.12
C GLN A 45 27.23 -28.35 8.81
N GLY A 46 26.52 -29.18 8.04
CA GLY A 46 25.82 -30.33 8.61
C GLY A 46 24.66 -29.95 9.53
N ASN A 47 23.89 -28.93 9.14
CA ASN A 47 22.66 -28.51 9.81
C ASN A 47 21.47 -28.59 8.83
N GLN A 48 20.33 -28.03 9.23
CA GLN A 48 19.10 -27.91 8.42
C GLN A 48 18.80 -26.44 8.11
N LEU A 49 19.85 -25.63 7.94
CA LEU A 49 19.71 -24.20 7.65
C LEU A 49 19.15 -23.99 6.24
N SER A 50 18.38 -22.93 6.06
CA SER A 50 17.68 -22.62 4.81
C SER A 50 17.64 -21.13 4.49
N GLY A 51 17.31 -20.80 3.24
CA GLY A 51 17.22 -19.40 2.76
C GLY A 51 18.44 -19.00 1.93
N CYS A 52 18.75 -17.70 1.90
CA CYS A 52 19.89 -17.14 1.17
C CYS A 52 21.06 -16.79 2.11
N PHE A 53 22.23 -16.47 1.55
CA PHE A 53 23.36 -15.91 2.30
C PHE A 53 23.18 -14.40 2.47
N PRO A 54 23.02 -13.85 3.68
CA PRO A 54 22.95 -12.39 3.86
C PRO A 54 24.13 -11.68 3.22
N ALA A 55 23.90 -10.53 2.57
CA ALA A 55 24.97 -9.75 1.94
C ALA A 55 26.09 -9.38 2.93
N SER A 56 25.79 -9.21 4.22
CA SER A 56 26.78 -8.98 5.27
C SER A 56 27.79 -10.12 5.43
N LEU A 57 27.44 -11.36 5.05
CA LEU A 57 28.39 -12.48 5.06
C LEU A 57 29.52 -12.31 4.05
N SER A 58 29.45 -11.34 3.13
CA SER A 58 30.58 -10.98 2.26
C SER A 58 31.83 -10.61 3.05
N ALA A 59 31.67 -10.09 4.27
CA ALA A 59 32.78 -9.84 5.20
C ALA A 59 33.56 -11.11 5.58
N LEU A 60 32.98 -12.31 5.42
CA LEU A 60 33.61 -13.59 5.69
C LEU A 60 34.30 -14.20 4.45
N CYS A 61 34.18 -13.58 3.28
CA CYS A 61 34.86 -14.05 2.08
C CYS A 61 36.39 -13.95 2.27
N GLY A 62 37.09 -15.04 1.98
CA GLY A 62 38.52 -15.18 2.26
C GLY A 62 38.86 -15.55 3.70
N LYS A 63 37.86 -15.77 4.57
CA LYS A 63 38.04 -16.29 5.93
C LYS A 63 37.77 -17.80 6.01
N SER A 64 38.00 -18.40 7.19
CA SER A 64 37.76 -19.84 7.39
C SER A 64 36.26 -20.11 7.58
N THR A 65 35.58 -20.60 6.54
CA THR A 65 34.13 -20.82 6.60
C THR A 65 33.71 -22.20 6.10
N ALA A 66 32.68 -22.78 6.71
CA ALA A 66 32.10 -24.04 6.29
C ALA A 66 30.57 -23.98 6.42
N PHE A 67 29.88 -23.97 5.27
CA PHE A 67 28.41 -23.92 5.20
C PHE A 67 27.79 -25.18 4.57
N PHE A 68 28.62 -26.08 4.01
CA PHE A 68 28.19 -27.26 3.25
C PHE A 68 27.30 -28.22 4.07
N SER A 69 26.64 -29.16 3.40
CA SER A 69 25.70 -30.08 4.05
C SER A 69 24.55 -29.36 4.77
N ASN A 70 24.03 -28.31 4.14
CA ASN A 70 22.80 -27.63 4.51
C ASN A 70 21.91 -27.54 3.27
N ALA A 71 21.03 -28.52 3.08
CA ALA A 71 20.28 -28.67 1.82
C ALA A 71 19.39 -27.47 1.48
N GLY A 72 18.96 -26.69 2.49
CA GLY A 72 18.15 -25.50 2.30
C GLY A 72 18.93 -24.23 1.93
N LEU A 73 20.26 -24.25 1.96
CA LEU A 73 21.10 -23.13 1.56
C LEU A 73 21.49 -23.22 0.07
N PRO A 74 21.85 -22.09 -0.57
CA PRO A 74 22.24 -22.09 -1.97
C PRO A 74 23.40 -23.04 -2.21
N GLY A 75 23.27 -23.89 -3.24
CA GLY A 75 24.28 -24.91 -3.57
C GLY A 75 24.57 -25.89 -2.43
N ASN A 76 23.58 -26.23 -1.59
CA ASN A 76 23.76 -27.07 -0.39
C ASN A 76 24.79 -26.48 0.60
N GLY A 77 24.88 -25.15 0.66
CA GLY A 77 25.88 -24.43 1.44
C GLY A 77 27.20 -24.20 0.71
N ASN A 78 27.25 -24.30 -0.61
CA ASN A 78 28.43 -23.90 -1.38
C ASN A 78 28.58 -22.37 -1.36
N PHE A 79 29.48 -21.88 -0.52
CA PHE A 79 29.70 -20.46 -0.28
C PHE A 79 30.63 -19.79 -1.31
N ALA A 80 31.37 -20.57 -2.11
CA ALA A 80 32.34 -20.01 -3.05
C ALA A 80 31.70 -19.13 -4.15
N PRO A 81 30.58 -19.51 -4.79
CA PRO A 81 29.88 -18.64 -5.74
C PRO A 81 29.40 -17.33 -5.12
N PHE A 82 28.91 -17.36 -3.87
CA PHE A 82 28.53 -16.15 -3.14
C PHE A 82 29.70 -15.17 -3.02
N CYS A 83 30.88 -15.66 -2.67
CA CYS A 83 32.08 -14.81 -2.58
C CYS A 83 32.62 -14.34 -3.92
N ALA A 84 32.44 -15.12 -4.99
CA ALA A 84 32.95 -14.78 -6.32
C ALA A 84 32.10 -13.71 -7.01
N ASN A 85 30.77 -13.80 -6.93
CA ASN A 85 29.86 -12.95 -7.70
C ASN A 85 28.51 -12.67 -7.01
N GLY A 86 28.39 -12.96 -5.71
CA GLY A 86 27.13 -12.78 -4.96
C GLY A 86 26.06 -13.83 -5.26
N THR A 87 26.38 -14.93 -5.95
CA THR A 87 25.40 -16.00 -6.21
C THR A 87 24.87 -16.59 -4.90
N GLY A 88 23.54 -16.69 -4.76
CA GLY A 88 22.91 -17.13 -3.52
C GLY A 88 22.89 -16.07 -2.41
N SER A 89 23.36 -14.85 -2.69
CA SER A 89 23.24 -13.71 -1.79
C SER A 89 21.80 -13.29 -1.65
N CYS A 90 21.44 -12.86 -0.45
CA CYS A 90 20.36 -11.92 -0.23
C CYS A 90 20.82 -10.53 -0.73
N SER A 91 21.16 -10.39 -2.01
CA SER A 91 21.67 -9.13 -2.59
C SER A 91 20.52 -8.27 -3.08
N ALA A 92 20.34 -7.12 -2.43
CA ALA A 92 19.59 -5.93 -2.82
C ALA A 92 18.30 -6.18 -3.65
N ALA A 93 17.15 -6.12 -2.97
CA ALA A 93 15.78 -5.93 -3.50
C ALA A 93 15.63 -6.04 -5.04
N LEU A 94 14.84 -6.96 -5.56
CA LEU A 94 13.39 -6.94 -5.35
C LEU A 94 12.79 -8.33 -5.53
N PRO A 95 11.89 -8.76 -4.65
CA PRO A 95 11.44 -10.13 -4.71
C PRO A 95 9.97 -10.35 -5.08
N VAL A 96 9.17 -9.28 -5.06
CA VAL A 96 7.80 -9.31 -5.54
C VAL A 96 7.80 -8.79 -6.95
N ASN A 97 7.52 -9.69 -7.89
CA ASN A 97 7.19 -9.28 -9.24
C ASN A 97 5.69 -9.02 -9.30
N LEU A 98 5.28 -7.78 -9.01
CA LEU A 98 3.87 -7.40 -9.07
C LEU A 98 3.41 -7.45 -10.53
N VAL A 99 2.46 -8.34 -10.81
CA VAL A 99 1.87 -8.51 -12.13
C VAL A 99 0.77 -7.47 -12.36
N SER A 100 -0.06 -7.25 -11.34
CA SER A 100 -1.15 -6.27 -11.43
C SER A 100 -1.54 -5.77 -10.05
N PHE A 101 -2.02 -4.54 -9.99
CA PHE A 101 -2.81 -3.98 -8.90
C PHE A 101 -3.98 -3.24 -9.53
N SER A 102 -5.18 -3.44 -9.01
CA SER A 102 -6.37 -2.76 -9.49
C SER A 102 -7.30 -2.45 -8.33
N ALA A 103 -7.96 -1.30 -8.43
CA ALA A 103 -9.00 -0.88 -7.53
C ALA A 103 -10.27 -0.64 -8.36
N LYS A 104 -11.38 -1.27 -7.99
CA LYS A 104 -12.65 -1.15 -8.73
C LYS A 104 -13.84 -1.03 -7.77
N PRO A 105 -14.89 -0.27 -8.13
CA PRO A 105 -16.14 -0.32 -7.40
C PRO A 105 -16.66 -1.75 -7.34
N LYS A 106 -17.00 -2.25 -6.15
CA LYS A 106 -17.75 -3.51 -6.01
C LYS A 106 -19.25 -3.24 -6.06
N ASP A 107 -19.64 -2.13 -5.45
CA ASP A 107 -20.97 -1.53 -5.46
C ASP A 107 -20.81 0.00 -5.31
N ASN A 108 -21.89 0.73 -5.02
CA ASN A 108 -21.86 2.19 -4.85
C ASN A 108 -21.27 2.65 -3.50
N GLN A 109 -20.89 1.72 -2.62
CA GLN A 109 -20.45 1.99 -1.25
C GLN A 109 -19.06 1.44 -0.94
N THR A 110 -18.58 0.42 -1.67
CA THR A 110 -17.36 -0.33 -1.36
C THR A 110 -16.43 -0.44 -2.57
N VAL A 111 -15.12 -0.49 -2.30
CA VAL A 111 -14.08 -0.67 -3.32
C VAL A 111 -13.41 -2.03 -3.13
N ASN A 112 -13.30 -2.80 -4.20
CA ASN A 112 -12.51 -4.02 -4.22
C ASN A 112 -11.10 -3.74 -4.76
N LEU A 113 -10.10 -4.15 -4.00
CA LEU A 113 -8.68 -4.05 -4.31
C LEU A 113 -8.17 -5.45 -4.63
N ILE A 114 -7.64 -5.64 -5.83
CA ILE A 114 -7.18 -6.94 -6.32
C ILE A 114 -5.76 -6.76 -6.84
N TRP A 115 -4.84 -7.63 -6.43
CA TRP A 115 -3.49 -7.66 -6.97
C TRP A 115 -2.98 -9.07 -7.13
N SER A 116 -2.01 -9.22 -8.03
CA SER A 116 -1.33 -10.48 -8.27
C SER A 116 0.17 -10.31 -8.38
N THR A 117 0.88 -11.34 -7.96
CA THR A 117 2.34 -11.43 -7.98
C THR A 117 2.72 -12.62 -8.85
N ALA A 118 3.82 -12.53 -9.60
CA ALA A 118 4.41 -13.67 -10.32
C ALA A 118 5.36 -14.48 -9.43
N SER A 119 5.93 -13.81 -8.43
CA SER A 119 6.73 -14.41 -7.37
C SER A 119 6.71 -13.50 -6.14
N GLU A 120 6.94 -14.07 -4.96
CA GLU A 120 7.08 -13.35 -3.70
C GLU A 120 8.26 -13.93 -2.92
N GLN A 121 9.47 -13.49 -3.25
CA GLN A 121 10.61 -13.75 -2.35
C GLN A 121 10.56 -12.73 -1.19
N ASN A 122 11.18 -12.98 -0.05
CA ASN A 122 11.53 -11.96 0.96
C ASN A 122 10.46 -10.89 1.34
N ASN A 123 9.17 -11.16 1.12
CA ASN A 123 8.07 -10.22 1.32
C ASN A 123 7.46 -10.51 2.69
N LYS A 124 7.29 -9.48 3.52
CA LYS A 124 6.69 -9.64 4.85
C LYS A 124 5.19 -9.45 4.79
N TYR A 125 4.75 -8.36 4.16
CA TYR A 125 3.33 -8.03 3.98
C TYR A 125 3.14 -6.92 2.94
N PHE A 126 1.90 -6.79 2.49
CA PHE A 126 1.43 -5.65 1.71
C PHE A 126 0.65 -4.67 2.59
N LEU A 127 0.94 -3.39 2.44
CA LEU A 127 0.17 -2.29 3.01
C LEU A 127 -0.69 -1.68 1.90
N LEU A 128 -2.00 -1.70 2.11
CA LEU A 128 -2.95 -1.01 1.24
C LEU A 128 -3.13 0.40 1.76
N GLU A 129 -2.82 1.37 0.92
CA GLU A 129 -2.89 2.79 1.27
C GLU A 129 -3.97 3.48 0.45
N ARG A 130 -4.66 4.43 1.08
CA ARG A 130 -5.70 5.26 0.45
C ARG A 130 -5.41 6.74 0.66
N SER A 131 -5.85 7.55 -0.29
CA SER A 131 -5.79 9.00 -0.21
C SER A 131 -6.97 9.64 -0.93
N LYS A 132 -7.36 10.84 -0.50
CA LYS A 132 -8.36 11.69 -1.18
C LYS A 132 -7.72 12.71 -2.12
N ASP A 133 -6.48 13.10 -1.85
CA ASP A 133 -5.79 14.23 -2.48
C ASP A 133 -4.36 13.92 -2.94
N LEU A 134 -3.91 12.66 -2.80
CA LEU A 134 -2.55 12.19 -3.07
C LEU A 134 -1.47 12.76 -2.13
N ILE A 135 -1.87 13.49 -1.08
CA ILE A 135 -0.97 14.11 -0.10
C ILE A 135 -1.17 13.44 1.27
N GLN A 136 -2.40 13.43 1.77
CA GLN A 136 -2.75 12.75 3.01
C GLN A 136 -3.01 11.27 2.72
N VAL A 137 -2.13 10.41 3.24
CA VAL A 137 -2.17 8.97 3.02
C VAL A 137 -2.53 8.27 4.31
N GLU A 138 -3.52 7.38 4.25
CA GLU A 138 -3.90 6.50 5.35
C GLU A 138 -3.68 5.04 4.97
N SER A 139 -3.39 4.21 5.98
CA SER A 139 -3.33 2.76 5.82
C SER A 139 -4.74 2.17 5.97
N VAL A 140 -5.22 1.48 4.95
CA VAL A 140 -6.51 0.78 4.96
C VAL A 140 -6.37 -0.61 5.55
N ALA A 141 -5.30 -1.33 5.18
CA ALA A 141 -5.08 -2.70 5.65
C ALA A 141 -3.62 -3.13 5.55
N ASN A 142 -3.25 -4.07 6.42
CA ASN A 142 -2.01 -4.83 6.35
C ASN A 142 -2.37 -6.28 6.01
N VAL A 143 -1.98 -6.72 4.81
CA VAL A 143 -2.25 -8.05 4.29
C VAL A 143 -0.97 -8.86 4.32
N LYS A 144 -0.93 -9.86 5.22
CA LYS A 144 0.20 -10.76 5.38
C LYS A 144 0.48 -11.47 4.06
N ALA A 145 1.74 -11.46 3.64
CA ALA A 145 2.19 -12.22 2.48
C ALA A 145 2.15 -13.73 2.78
N HIS A 146 2.19 -14.57 1.76
CA HIS A 146 2.44 -15.99 1.98
C HIS A 146 3.80 -16.15 2.67
N GLU A 147 3.86 -16.90 3.78
CA GLU A 147 5.07 -16.95 4.61
C GLU A 147 6.26 -17.52 3.82
N GLY A 148 7.30 -16.69 3.68
CA GLY A 148 8.58 -17.09 3.12
C GLY A 148 8.78 -16.69 1.67
N SER A 149 9.79 -17.29 1.05
CA SER A 149 10.15 -17.05 -0.34
C SER A 149 9.44 -18.04 -1.26
N SER A 150 8.49 -17.58 -2.07
CA SER A 150 7.80 -18.38 -3.07
C SER A 150 8.05 -17.87 -4.49
N PHE A 151 8.32 -18.81 -5.40
CA PHE A 151 8.47 -18.53 -6.84
C PHE A 151 7.15 -18.72 -7.61
N GLN A 152 6.08 -19.07 -6.90
CA GLN A 152 4.73 -19.19 -7.48
C GLN A 152 4.02 -17.85 -7.44
N GLY A 153 3.08 -17.66 -8.37
CA GLY A 153 2.24 -16.48 -8.38
C GLY A 153 1.08 -16.60 -7.40
N PHE A 154 0.72 -15.48 -6.77
CA PHE A 154 -0.41 -15.39 -5.86
C PHE A 154 -1.35 -14.28 -6.29
N SER A 155 -2.62 -14.41 -5.89
CA SER A 155 -3.65 -13.40 -6.07
C SER A 155 -4.26 -13.07 -4.71
N TYR A 156 -4.46 -11.78 -4.47
CA TYR A 156 -5.04 -11.27 -3.25
C TYR A 156 -6.24 -10.40 -3.59
N THR A 157 -7.16 -10.33 -2.63
CA THR A 157 -8.36 -9.50 -2.71
C THR A 157 -8.61 -8.88 -1.35
N PHE A 158 -9.00 -7.61 -1.35
CA PHE A 158 -9.38 -6.88 -0.15
C PHE A 158 -10.53 -5.93 -0.48
N THR A 159 -11.56 -5.89 0.37
CA THR A 159 -12.67 -4.95 0.21
C THR A 159 -12.54 -3.83 1.24
N ASP A 160 -12.43 -2.60 0.75
CA ASP A 160 -12.57 -1.39 1.56
C ASP A 160 -14.06 -1.04 1.68
N ASP A 161 -14.57 -1.12 2.91
CA ASP A 161 -15.96 -0.87 3.30
C ASP A 161 -16.24 0.61 3.58
N LYS A 162 -15.20 1.45 3.73
CA LYS A 162 -15.32 2.86 4.08
C LYS A 162 -14.54 3.79 3.13
N PRO A 163 -14.65 3.62 1.81
CA PRO A 163 -13.98 4.47 0.82
C PRO A 163 -14.48 5.91 0.91
N TYR A 164 -13.67 6.86 0.41
CA TYR A 164 -14.12 8.24 0.28
C TYR A 164 -15.25 8.35 -0.75
N THR A 165 -16.18 9.27 -0.49
CA THR A 165 -17.16 9.68 -1.49
C THR A 165 -16.46 10.33 -2.68
N GLY A 166 -16.94 10.05 -3.90
CA GLY A 166 -16.29 10.48 -5.13
C GLY A 166 -15.01 9.73 -5.44
N THR A 167 -13.92 10.47 -5.68
CA THR A 167 -12.65 9.86 -6.05
C THR A 167 -11.85 9.46 -4.82
N SER A 168 -11.53 8.18 -4.73
CA SER A 168 -10.52 7.62 -3.83
C SER A 168 -9.31 7.20 -4.66
N TYR A 169 -8.11 7.43 -4.16
CA TYR A 169 -6.87 6.92 -4.73
C TYR A 169 -6.34 5.80 -3.84
N TYR A 170 -5.98 4.67 -4.44
CA TYR A 170 -5.41 3.53 -3.74
C TYR A 170 -4.04 3.20 -4.29
N ARG A 171 -3.15 2.72 -3.44
CA ARG A 171 -1.91 2.10 -3.91
C ARG A 171 -1.51 0.96 -3.01
N LEU A 172 -0.64 0.12 -3.55
CA LEU A 172 0.02 -0.93 -2.82
C LEU A 172 1.40 -0.43 -2.35
N ARG A 173 1.77 -0.71 -1.11
CA ARG A 173 3.14 -0.64 -0.63
C ARG A 173 3.55 -2.01 -0.11
N GLN A 174 4.60 -2.57 -0.68
CA GLN A 174 5.22 -3.79 -0.20
C GLN A 174 6.20 -3.48 0.92
N VAL A 175 6.24 -4.33 1.95
CA VAL A 175 7.23 -4.28 3.02
C VAL A 175 7.95 -5.62 3.08
N ASP A 176 9.26 -5.57 2.89
CA ASP A 176 10.14 -6.74 2.87
C ASP A 176 10.50 -7.21 4.29
N LEU A 177 11.03 -8.43 4.43
CA LEU A 177 11.45 -8.97 5.73
C LEU A 177 12.58 -8.16 6.37
N ASP A 178 13.41 -7.48 5.57
CA ASP A 178 14.47 -6.58 6.01
C ASP A 178 13.95 -5.17 6.38
N GLY A 179 12.65 -4.92 6.21
CA GLY A 179 11.99 -3.65 6.49
C GLY A 179 12.05 -2.63 5.35
N LYS A 180 12.71 -2.94 4.23
CA LYS A 180 12.68 -2.08 3.04
C LYS A 180 11.26 -2.05 2.45
N THR A 181 10.88 -0.91 1.90
CA THR A 181 9.55 -0.74 1.31
C THR A 181 9.62 -0.38 -0.16
N THR A 182 8.73 -0.97 -0.95
CA THR A 182 8.52 -0.63 -2.37
C THR A 182 7.10 -0.10 -2.54
N THR A 183 6.95 1.10 -3.10
CA THR A 183 5.63 1.73 -3.29
C THR A 183 5.26 1.71 -4.76
N TYR A 184 4.05 1.24 -5.07
CA TYR A 184 3.52 1.16 -6.42
C TYR A 184 2.67 2.40 -6.79
N PRO A 185 2.42 2.65 -8.08
CA PRO A 185 1.60 3.77 -8.53
C PRO A 185 0.18 3.76 -7.96
N TRP A 186 -0.46 4.93 -8.00
CA TRP A 186 -1.85 5.12 -7.56
C TRP A 186 -2.85 4.65 -8.62
N GLU A 187 -3.90 3.97 -8.16
CA GLU A 187 -5.12 3.65 -8.90
C GLU A 187 -6.28 4.52 -8.39
N SER A 188 -6.98 5.19 -9.30
CA SER A 188 -8.13 6.03 -8.93
C SER A 188 -9.44 5.26 -9.09
N VAL A 189 -10.30 5.33 -8.08
CA VAL A 189 -11.65 4.77 -8.11
C VAL A 189 -12.66 5.87 -7.84
N VAL A 190 -13.70 5.93 -8.67
CA VAL A 190 -14.82 6.84 -8.44
C VAL A 190 -16.01 6.05 -7.95
N LEU A 191 -16.38 6.24 -6.69
CA LEU A 191 -17.66 5.81 -6.17
C LEU A 191 -18.66 6.94 -6.30
N ARG A 192 -19.76 6.63 -6.97
CA ARG A 192 -20.89 7.53 -7.09
C ARG A 192 -21.93 7.05 -6.11
N ARG A 193 -22.06 7.71 -4.95
CA ARG A 193 -23.20 7.43 -4.07
C ARG A 193 -24.47 7.93 -4.77
N GLU A 194 -25.63 7.44 -4.35
CA GLU A 194 -26.92 7.65 -5.03
C GLU A 194 -27.20 9.13 -5.38
N ALA A 195 -28.12 9.30 -6.34
CA ALA A 195 -28.48 10.56 -7.00
C ALA A 195 -28.23 11.80 -6.14
N TYR A 196 -27.33 12.67 -6.61
CA TYR A 196 -27.12 13.98 -5.99
C TYR A 196 -28.46 14.63 -5.68
N GLY A 197 -28.58 15.15 -4.46
CA GLY A 197 -29.79 15.79 -3.96
C GLY A 197 -29.53 17.24 -3.62
N VAL A 198 -30.58 18.04 -3.69
CA VAL A 198 -30.63 19.36 -3.06
C VAL A 198 -31.48 19.21 -1.81
N SER A 199 -30.94 19.54 -0.65
CA SER A 199 -31.71 19.52 0.60
C SER A 199 -31.25 20.59 1.60
N PRO A 200 -32.18 21.28 2.28
CA PRO A 200 -33.58 21.39 1.90
C PRO A 200 -33.72 22.14 0.56
N ASN A 201 -34.86 21.99 -0.13
CA ASN A 201 -35.21 22.91 -1.20
C ASN A 201 -35.36 24.32 -0.58
N PRO A 202 -34.69 25.37 -1.09
CA PRO A 202 -34.68 26.68 -0.44
C PRO A 202 -36.07 27.33 -0.40
N ILE A 203 -36.63 27.47 0.80
CA ILE A 203 -37.98 27.99 1.10
C ILE A 203 -37.97 29.45 1.61
N SER A 204 -37.04 30.29 1.13
CA SER A 204 -36.61 31.63 1.63
C SER A 204 -35.32 31.66 2.44
N ASN A 205 -34.78 30.49 2.79
CA ASN A 205 -33.48 30.40 3.44
C ASN A 205 -32.38 30.41 2.37
N GLN A 206 -31.46 31.38 2.45
CA GLN A 206 -30.36 31.55 1.50
C GLN A 206 -29.42 30.33 1.42
N GLN A 207 -29.58 29.34 2.31
CA GLN A 207 -28.67 28.21 2.46
C GLN A 207 -29.36 26.89 2.15
N PHE A 208 -28.69 26.07 1.36
CA PHE A 208 -29.06 24.69 1.09
C PHE A 208 -27.80 23.85 0.85
N GLN A 209 -27.95 22.53 0.90
CA GLN A 209 -26.85 21.60 0.69
C GLN A 209 -27.03 20.89 -0.65
N LEU A 210 -25.91 20.78 -1.39
CA LEU A 210 -25.80 19.91 -2.55
C LEU A 210 -25.01 18.67 -2.16
N GLN A 211 -25.65 17.51 -2.16
CA GLN A 211 -24.95 16.26 -1.96
C GLN A 211 -24.24 15.87 -3.25
N LEU A 212 -22.92 15.93 -3.27
CA LEU A 212 -22.08 15.75 -4.46
C LEU A 212 -20.89 14.83 -4.14
N ASP A 213 -20.56 13.95 -5.08
CA ASP A 213 -19.40 13.07 -4.92
C ASP A 213 -18.06 13.84 -4.89
N GLU A 214 -17.91 14.86 -5.74
CA GLU A 214 -16.70 15.72 -5.76
C GLU A 214 -17.11 17.21 -5.79
N PRO A 215 -17.55 17.78 -4.67
CA PRO A 215 -18.07 19.14 -4.61
C PRO A 215 -17.01 20.22 -4.90
N LEU A 216 -15.74 19.89 -4.66
CA LEU A 216 -14.61 20.81 -4.88
C LEU A 216 -14.30 20.99 -6.37
N THR A 217 -14.40 19.93 -7.17
CA THR A 217 -14.13 19.96 -8.61
C THR A 217 -15.38 20.24 -9.45
N ALA A 218 -16.56 20.23 -8.84
CA ALA A 218 -17.81 20.54 -9.52
C ALA A 218 -17.93 22.03 -9.86
N THR A 219 -18.25 22.30 -11.13
CA THR A 219 -18.71 23.62 -11.58
C THR A 219 -20.21 23.70 -11.33
N ILE A 220 -20.64 24.71 -10.57
CA ILE A 220 -22.03 24.88 -10.15
C ILE A 220 -22.50 26.24 -10.59
N LYS A 221 -23.66 26.31 -11.25
CA LYS A 221 -24.31 27.56 -11.65
C LYS A 221 -25.78 27.48 -11.32
N ILE A 222 -26.35 28.60 -10.86
CA ILE A 222 -27.77 28.73 -10.55
C ILE A 222 -28.33 29.78 -11.50
N TYR A 223 -29.45 29.47 -12.14
CA TYR A 223 -30.13 30.36 -13.08
C TYR A 223 -31.56 30.59 -12.64
N ASN A 224 -32.07 31.81 -12.81
CA ASN A 224 -33.52 32.02 -12.82
C ASN A 224 -34.12 31.55 -14.16
N LEU A 225 -35.46 31.60 -14.30
CA LEU A 225 -36.13 31.19 -15.55
C LEU A 225 -35.81 32.07 -16.76
N ASP A 226 -35.35 33.31 -16.54
CA ASP A 226 -34.92 34.21 -17.61
C ASP A 226 -33.49 33.92 -18.08
N GLY A 227 -32.80 32.95 -17.46
CA GLY A 227 -31.41 32.60 -17.77
C GLY A 227 -30.37 33.50 -17.09
N HIS A 228 -30.77 34.41 -16.20
CA HIS A 228 -29.84 35.21 -15.41
C HIS A 228 -29.17 34.37 -14.32
N LEU A 229 -27.85 34.52 -14.21
CA LEU A 229 -27.04 33.78 -13.25
C LEU A 229 -27.20 34.38 -11.85
N VAL A 230 -27.47 33.51 -10.88
CA VAL A 230 -27.67 33.87 -9.47
C VAL A 230 -26.36 33.64 -8.70
N PRO A 231 -25.77 34.70 -8.12
CA PRO A 231 -24.51 34.60 -7.39
C PRO A 231 -24.68 33.92 -6.02
N PHE A 232 -23.73 33.05 -5.67
CA PHE A 232 -23.71 32.30 -4.42
C PHE A 232 -22.28 32.12 -3.89
N GLN A 233 -22.17 31.74 -2.63
CA GLN A 233 -20.94 31.39 -1.93
C GLN A 233 -20.94 29.91 -1.56
N LYS A 234 -19.79 29.26 -1.69
CA LYS A 234 -19.53 27.91 -1.17
C LYS A 234 -19.10 28.07 0.30
N MET A 235 -19.93 27.58 1.23
CA MET A 235 -19.71 27.77 2.67
C MET A 235 -18.80 26.69 3.30
N GLY A 236 -18.67 25.53 2.65
CA GLY A 236 -17.83 24.42 3.13
C GLY A 236 -18.29 23.07 2.58
N VAL A 237 -17.45 22.05 2.73
CA VAL A 237 -17.77 20.66 2.37
C VAL A 237 -17.77 19.81 3.63
N ASP A 238 -18.89 19.17 3.93
CA ASP A 238 -19.02 18.22 5.04
C ASP A 238 -19.58 16.88 4.52
N ALA A 239 -18.89 15.78 4.84
CA ALA A 239 -19.31 14.41 4.51
C ALA A 239 -19.77 14.14 3.04
N GLY A 240 -19.30 14.91 2.05
CA GLY A 240 -19.75 14.79 0.65
C GLY A 240 -20.93 15.69 0.28
N SER A 241 -21.26 16.66 1.12
CA SER A 241 -22.24 17.72 0.83
C SER A 241 -21.55 19.06 0.77
N LEU A 242 -21.80 19.84 -0.28
CA LEU A 242 -21.40 21.22 -0.40
C LEU A 242 -22.50 22.12 0.15
N GLN A 243 -22.17 22.93 1.15
CA GLN A 243 -23.07 23.99 1.60
C GLN A 243 -22.98 25.19 0.66
N ILE A 244 -24.13 25.62 0.15
CA ILE A 244 -24.27 26.78 -0.73
C ILE A 244 -25.09 27.84 -0.01
N LYS A 245 -24.62 29.09 -0.07
CA LYS A 245 -25.36 30.27 0.37
C LYS A 245 -25.55 31.25 -0.78
N THR A 246 -26.77 31.60 -1.17
CA THR A 246 -26.99 32.67 -2.15
C THR A 246 -26.58 34.02 -1.56
N THR A 247 -25.96 34.86 -2.37
CA THR A 247 -25.50 36.20 -1.93
C THR A 247 -26.61 37.26 -1.96
N GLN A 248 -27.71 36.94 -2.62
CA GLN A 248 -28.90 37.75 -2.73
C GLN A 248 -30.13 36.93 -2.32
N THR A 249 -31.18 37.63 -1.89
CA THR A 249 -32.49 37.04 -1.64
C THR A 249 -33.09 36.56 -2.96
N LEU A 250 -33.51 35.30 -3.00
CA LEU A 250 -34.24 34.76 -4.14
C LEU A 250 -35.69 35.20 -4.03
N SER A 251 -36.25 35.76 -5.09
CA SER A 251 -37.69 35.95 -5.19
C SER A 251 -38.38 34.59 -5.33
N THR A 252 -39.62 34.49 -4.85
CA THR A 252 -40.51 33.35 -5.10
C THR A 252 -40.50 32.97 -6.57
N GLY A 253 -40.32 31.69 -6.88
CA GLY A 253 -40.20 31.22 -8.25
C GLY A 253 -39.36 29.96 -8.38
N ILE A 254 -39.03 29.62 -9.63
CA ILE A 254 -38.26 28.43 -9.98
C ILE A 254 -36.87 28.84 -10.42
N TYR A 255 -35.87 28.11 -9.94
CA TYR A 255 -34.49 28.26 -10.35
C TYR A 255 -33.93 26.92 -10.82
N ILE A 256 -33.01 26.98 -11.77
CA ILE A 256 -32.31 25.81 -12.30
C ILE A 256 -30.89 25.83 -11.79
N LEU A 257 -30.54 24.82 -11.00
CA LEU A 257 -29.19 24.60 -10.53
C LEU A 257 -28.53 23.54 -11.41
N THR A 258 -27.46 23.94 -12.09
CA THR A 258 -26.67 23.06 -12.95
C THR A 258 -25.39 22.66 -12.22
N VAL A 259 -25.08 21.37 -12.26
CA VAL A 259 -23.83 20.81 -11.74
C VAL A 259 -23.12 20.10 -12.88
N GLU A 260 -21.94 20.60 -13.22
CA GLU A 260 -21.05 20.01 -14.22
C GLU A 260 -19.84 19.40 -13.53
N LYS A 261 -19.63 18.11 -13.77
CA LYS A 261 -18.50 17.34 -13.25
C LYS A 261 -17.95 16.42 -14.34
N ARG A 262 -16.69 16.65 -14.73
CA ARG A 262 -16.05 15.93 -15.84
C ARG A 262 -16.95 16.00 -17.09
N SER A 263 -17.37 14.87 -17.64
CA SER A 263 -18.24 14.79 -18.84
C SER A 263 -19.74 14.67 -18.53
N GLN A 264 -20.19 14.96 -17.30
CA GLN A 264 -21.62 14.89 -16.93
C GLN A 264 -22.14 16.25 -16.47
N LYS A 265 -23.29 16.63 -17.02
CA LYS A 265 -24.11 17.77 -16.59
C LYS A 265 -25.40 17.25 -15.96
N ARG A 266 -25.77 17.80 -14.81
CA ARG A 266 -27.05 17.51 -14.14
C ARG A 266 -27.74 18.81 -13.77
N GLU A 267 -29.07 18.77 -13.74
CA GLU A 267 -29.90 19.93 -13.46
C GLU A 267 -30.88 19.60 -12.32
N TYR A 268 -31.03 20.55 -11.41
CA TYR A 268 -31.93 20.48 -10.26
C TYR A 268 -32.87 21.65 -10.30
N ARG A 269 -34.16 21.38 -10.06
CA ARG A 269 -35.16 22.43 -9.92
C ARG A 269 -35.24 22.84 -8.46
N LEU A 270 -34.94 24.10 -8.20
CA LEU A 270 -35.18 24.73 -6.90
C LEU A 270 -36.51 25.46 -6.99
N VAL A 271 -37.40 25.21 -6.04
CA VAL A 271 -38.68 25.93 -5.92
C VAL A 271 -38.59 26.77 -4.67
N VAL A 272 -38.53 28.09 -4.85
CA VAL A 272 -38.54 29.07 -3.77
C VAL A 272 -39.98 29.50 -3.59
N GLU A 273 -40.54 29.15 -2.44
CA GLU A 273 -41.86 29.62 -1.97
C GLU A 273 -41.75 31.01 -1.36
#